data_AF-A0A3S3AAN7-F1
#
_entry.id   AF-A0A3S3AAN7-F1
#
_cell.length_a   1.000
_cell.length_b   1.000
_cell.length_c   1.000
_cell.angle_alpha   90.00
_cell.angle_beta   90.00
_cell.angle_gamma   90.00
#
_symmetry.space_group_name_H-M   'P 1'
#
loop_
_entity.id
_entity.type
_entity.pdbx_description
1 polymer ?
#
loop_
_entity_poly.entity_id
_entity_poly.type
_entity_poly.pdbx_seq_one_letter_code
_entity_poly.pdbx_strand_id
1 'polypeptide(L)'
;MQPNQQPNIGATNEVAVERTGPPRRKAIIAGVSVALLSLVTAGGIGYAIGQSQNNGPSKAAASTTDSTSSNRTTNSNAAVARTTEPKRPIVPADFAIDITVLEKKCFGSAGCSVTYAIDPSFKGFVDDLEGRSFKVVYEIIGGDDPEIGNFSVDGTRVRYDESSRIDTPSSDAVLTAKVTQVIEDS
;
A
#
# COMPACT_ATOMS: atom_id res chain seq x y z
N MET A 1 64.97 -5.14 23.14
CA MET A 1 65.11 -3.96 24.02
C MET A 1 64.07 -2.94 23.57
N GLN A 2 62.92 -2.86 24.26
CA GLN A 2 62.01 -1.71 24.25
C GLN A 2 62.19 -0.97 25.58
N PRO A 3 62.05 0.35 25.61
CA PRO A 3 60.74 1.00 25.86
C PRO A 3 60.48 2.15 24.86
N ASN A 4 59.27 2.36 24.33
CA ASN A 4 58.09 3.00 24.95
C ASN A 4 58.39 4.37 25.57
N GLN A 5 58.04 5.46 24.87
CA GLN A 5 57.64 6.73 25.48
C GLN A 5 56.58 7.46 24.62
N GLN A 6 55.34 7.40 25.10
CA GLN A 6 54.35 8.47 24.95
C GLN A 6 54.77 9.69 25.79
N PRO A 7 54.26 10.88 25.46
CA PRO A 7 53.74 11.80 26.48
C PRO A 7 52.29 12.17 26.13
N ASN A 8 51.32 11.71 26.92
CA ASN A 8 50.76 12.32 28.12
C ASN A 8 49.58 13.25 27.82
N ILE A 9 48.49 12.88 28.46
CA ILE A 9 47.10 13.30 28.33
C ILE A 9 46.96 14.60 29.10
N GLY A 10 46.72 15.70 28.39
CA GLY A 10 46.43 17.00 28.99
C GLY A 10 44.93 17.21 29.16
N ALA A 11 44.46 16.97 30.39
CA ALA A 11 43.35 17.64 31.09
C ALA A 11 42.20 18.25 30.27
N THR A 12 41.05 17.59 30.37
CA THR A 12 39.71 18.17 30.65
C THR A 12 39.58 19.70 30.61
N ASN A 13 38.87 20.21 29.61
CA ASN A 13 38.01 21.37 29.78
C ASN A 13 36.62 20.98 29.30
N GLU A 14 35.88 20.35 30.20
CA GLU A 14 34.43 20.28 30.13
C GLU A 14 33.90 21.72 30.23
N VAL A 15 33.61 22.35 29.09
CA VAL A 15 32.68 23.47 29.09
C VAL A 15 31.31 22.86 29.27
N ALA A 16 30.88 22.81 30.53
CA ALA A 16 29.53 22.50 30.92
C ALA A 16 28.57 23.47 30.21
N VAL A 17 27.91 23.00 29.15
CA VAL A 17 26.70 23.67 28.66
C VAL A 17 25.57 23.21 29.57
N GLU A 18 25.34 23.98 30.63
CA GLU A 18 24.11 23.92 31.41
C GLU A 18 22.94 24.30 30.49
N ARG A 19 22.34 23.32 29.83
CA ARG A 19 21.06 23.50 29.16
C ARG A 19 19.97 23.44 30.23
N THR A 20 19.61 24.61 30.76
CA THR A 20 18.35 24.82 31.47
C THR A 20 17.20 24.43 30.54
N GLY A 21 16.68 23.21 30.71
CA GLY A 21 15.52 22.72 29.98
C GLY A 21 14.24 23.45 30.39
N PRO A 22 13.30 23.70 29.47
CA PRO A 22 11.98 24.19 29.84
C PRO A 22 11.21 23.10 30.63
N PRO A 23 10.48 23.45 31.70
CA PRO A 23 9.85 22.46 32.55
C PRO A 23 8.51 21.99 31.97
N ARG A 24 8.05 20.83 32.48
CA ARG A 24 6.66 20.27 32.48
C ARG A 24 6.44 19.18 31.41
N ARG A 25 5.95 17.96 31.72
CA ARG A 25 5.34 17.37 32.91
C ARG A 25 5.76 15.90 33.02
N LYS A 26 5.88 15.40 34.24
CA LYS A 26 6.07 13.98 34.56
C LYS A 26 4.87 13.17 34.03
N ALA A 27 5.11 12.28 33.08
CA ALA A 27 4.27 11.11 32.87
C ALA A 27 5.15 9.89 33.15
N ILE A 28 5.07 9.41 34.38
CA ILE A 28 5.59 8.10 34.78
C ILE A 28 4.60 7.09 34.19
N ILE A 29 4.95 6.42 33.10
CA ILE A 29 4.29 5.17 32.73
C ILE A 29 5.26 4.07 33.11
N ALA A 30 5.08 3.62 34.34
CA ALA A 30 5.67 2.40 34.86
C ALA A 30 5.26 1.23 33.95
N GLY A 31 6.22 0.36 33.66
CA GLY A 31 5.99 -0.85 32.88
C GLY A 31 5.02 -1.80 33.55
N VAL A 32 4.31 -2.56 32.72
CA VAL A 32 3.84 -3.89 33.06
C VAL A 32 4.00 -4.76 31.81
N SER A 33 5.10 -5.51 31.77
CA SER A 33 5.30 -6.63 30.87
C SER A 33 4.41 -7.79 31.31
N VAL A 34 3.24 -7.92 30.69
CA VAL A 34 2.39 -9.12 30.84
C VAL A 34 2.74 -10.09 29.71
N ALA A 35 3.75 -10.91 29.96
CA ALA A 35 3.95 -12.15 29.21
C ALA A 35 2.84 -13.13 29.62
N LEU A 36 1.82 -13.28 28.79
CA LEU A 36 0.86 -14.38 28.91
C LEU A 36 1.15 -15.43 27.85
N LEU A 37 2.00 -16.37 28.25
CA LEU A 37 2.06 -17.72 27.69
C LEU A 37 0.80 -18.46 28.15
N SER A 38 -0.14 -18.69 27.24
CA SER A 38 -1.17 -19.72 27.39
C SER A 38 -1.20 -20.59 26.14
N LEU A 39 -0.34 -21.61 26.16
CA LEU A 39 -0.57 -22.90 25.51
C LEU A 39 -1.86 -23.50 26.04
N VAL A 40 -2.71 -24.08 25.17
CA VAL A 40 -3.81 -25.08 25.39
C VAL A 40 -4.86 -24.82 24.29
N THR A 41 -5.39 -25.75 23.49
CA THR A 41 -5.23 -27.19 23.21
C THR A 41 -6.00 -27.47 21.91
N ALA A 42 -5.68 -28.60 21.28
CA ALA A 42 -6.38 -29.26 20.17
C ALA A 42 -7.93 -29.19 20.20
N GLY A 43 -8.51 -29.07 19.00
CA GLY A 43 -9.91 -29.34 18.65
C GLY A 43 -10.23 -28.62 17.34
N GLY A 44 -10.78 -29.20 16.28
CA GLY A 44 -11.29 -30.53 16.00
C GLY A 44 -11.72 -30.53 14.52
N ILE A 45 -11.75 -31.72 13.94
CA ILE A 45 -12.07 -32.02 12.53
C ILE A 45 -13.56 -31.72 12.25
N GLY A 46 -13.86 -31.18 11.06
CA GLY A 46 -15.23 -31.03 10.58
C GLY A 46 -15.31 -30.85 9.07
N TYR A 47 -15.30 -31.98 8.34
CA TYR A 47 -15.58 -32.06 6.90
C TYR A 47 -17.08 -31.85 6.64
N ALA A 48 -17.44 -31.11 5.58
CA ALA A 48 -18.74 -31.24 4.93
C ALA A 48 -18.55 -31.27 3.41
N ILE A 49 -18.70 -32.47 2.87
CA ILE A 49 -18.71 -32.80 1.45
C ILE A 49 -20.15 -32.58 0.97
N GLY A 50 -20.36 -31.59 0.12
CA GLY A 50 -21.63 -31.43 -0.61
C GLY A 50 -21.57 -32.18 -1.93
N GLN A 51 -22.08 -33.42 -1.96
CA GLN A 51 -22.44 -34.09 -3.20
C GLN A 51 -23.86 -33.67 -3.60
N SER A 52 -24.03 -33.17 -4.83
CA SER A 52 -25.30 -33.33 -5.53
C SER A 52 -25.00 -33.92 -6.89
N GLN A 53 -25.07 -35.24 -6.95
CA GLN A 53 -25.21 -36.00 -8.17
C GLN A 53 -26.54 -35.61 -8.83
N ASN A 54 -26.56 -35.46 -10.14
CA ASN A 54 -27.64 -36.02 -10.94
C ASN A 54 -27.04 -36.61 -12.21
N ASN A 55 -27.09 -37.93 -12.23
CA ASN A 55 -26.65 -38.80 -13.31
C ASN A 55 -27.59 -38.67 -14.51
N GLY A 56 -27.00 -38.73 -15.70
CA GLY A 56 -27.72 -39.01 -16.93
C GLY A 56 -26.75 -39.34 -18.06
N PRO A 57 -26.34 -40.61 -18.24
CA PRO A 57 -25.63 -41.03 -19.42
C PRO A 57 -26.66 -41.33 -20.52
N SER A 58 -26.53 -40.68 -21.67
CA SER A 58 -27.14 -41.15 -22.91
C SER A 58 -26.08 -41.27 -24.00
N LYS A 59 -25.85 -42.53 -24.36
CA LYS A 59 -24.93 -43.02 -25.37
C LYS A 59 -25.54 -42.81 -26.76
N ALA A 60 -24.69 -42.33 -27.67
CA ALA A 60 -24.66 -42.47 -29.13
C ALA A 60 -25.98 -42.47 -29.93
N ALA A 61 -26.09 -41.52 -30.88
CA ALA A 61 -26.42 -41.83 -32.26
C ALA A 61 -25.98 -40.66 -33.16
N ALA A 62 -25.05 -40.93 -34.08
CA ALA A 62 -24.90 -40.13 -35.28
C ALA A 62 -26.08 -40.44 -36.21
N SER A 63 -26.72 -39.40 -36.73
CA SER A 63 -27.57 -39.48 -37.92
C SER A 63 -27.59 -38.12 -38.60
N THR A 64 -26.99 -38.10 -39.77
CA THR A 64 -27.11 -37.10 -40.84
C THR A 64 -28.59 -36.82 -41.14
N THR A 65 -28.96 -35.57 -41.42
CA THR A 65 -29.83 -35.17 -42.55
C THR A 65 -29.99 -33.64 -42.57
N ASP A 66 -29.62 -33.12 -43.73
CA ASP A 66 -29.98 -31.89 -44.42
C ASP A 66 -31.14 -30.98 -43.94
N SER A 67 -30.81 -29.68 -44.04
CA SER A 67 -31.57 -28.63 -44.74
C SER A 67 -32.82 -27.99 -44.12
N THR A 68 -32.75 -26.65 -44.18
CA THR A 68 -33.82 -25.65 -44.44
C THR A 68 -34.75 -25.18 -43.33
N SER A 69 -34.62 -23.86 -43.09
CA SER A 69 -35.70 -22.88 -43.04
C SER A 69 -36.52 -22.70 -41.76
N SER A 70 -36.28 -21.51 -41.17
CA SER A 70 -37.28 -20.57 -40.66
C SER A 70 -38.17 -21.02 -39.49
N ASN A 71 -37.84 -20.53 -38.29
CA ASN A 71 -38.90 -20.00 -37.45
C ASN A 71 -38.49 -18.66 -36.83
N ARG A 72 -39.15 -17.61 -37.32
CA ARG A 72 -39.12 -16.23 -36.82
C ARG A 72 -39.83 -16.21 -35.47
N THR A 73 -39.08 -16.12 -34.39
CA THR A 73 -39.60 -15.59 -33.12
C THR A 73 -38.86 -14.30 -32.85
N THR A 74 -39.42 -13.19 -33.32
CA THR A 74 -38.98 -11.84 -32.98
C THR A 74 -39.31 -11.57 -31.51
N ASN A 75 -38.44 -12.02 -30.60
CA ASN A 75 -38.32 -11.42 -29.29
C ASN A 75 -37.76 -10.01 -29.50
N SER A 76 -38.65 -9.05 -29.70
CA SER A 76 -38.30 -7.64 -29.57
C SER A 76 -38.09 -7.37 -28.08
N ASN A 77 -36.90 -7.76 -27.57
CA ASN A 77 -36.36 -7.14 -26.38
C ASN A 77 -36.14 -5.67 -26.75
N ALA A 78 -37.12 -4.83 -26.39
CA ALA A 78 -36.96 -3.40 -26.37
C ALA A 78 -35.74 -3.11 -25.49
N ALA A 79 -34.60 -2.87 -26.14
CA ALA A 79 -33.38 -2.46 -25.48
C ALA A 79 -33.67 -1.11 -24.84
N VAL A 80 -33.87 -1.11 -23.52
CA VAL A 80 -33.88 0.11 -22.72
C VAL A 80 -32.49 0.72 -22.89
N ALA A 81 -32.40 1.73 -23.74
CA ALA A 81 -31.19 2.52 -23.88
C ALA A 81 -30.90 3.15 -22.53
N ARG A 82 -29.92 2.61 -21.81
CA ARG A 82 -29.40 3.25 -20.60
C ARG A 82 -28.64 4.48 -21.07
N THR A 83 -29.19 5.66 -20.81
CA THR A 83 -28.44 6.91 -20.89
C THR A 83 -27.36 6.84 -19.83
N THR A 84 -26.15 6.48 -20.21
CA THR A 84 -24.96 6.62 -19.36
C THR A 84 -24.69 8.10 -19.22
N GLU A 85 -24.90 8.64 -18.02
CA GLU A 85 -24.42 9.98 -17.68
C GLU A 85 -22.90 10.00 -17.85
N PRO A 86 -22.33 11.04 -18.51
CA PRO A 86 -20.89 11.12 -18.71
C PRO A 86 -20.17 11.20 -17.36
N LYS A 87 -19.25 10.27 -17.11
CA LYS A 87 -18.44 10.25 -15.88
C LYS A 87 -17.47 11.43 -15.87
N ARG A 88 -17.26 12.03 -14.70
CA ARG A 88 -16.31 13.14 -14.52
C ARG A 88 -14.85 12.68 -14.73
N PRO A 89 -13.98 13.56 -15.26
CA PRO A 89 -12.55 13.29 -15.32
C PRO A 89 -11.95 13.12 -13.92
N ILE A 90 -11.04 12.17 -13.76
CA ILE A 90 -10.24 12.03 -12.53
C ILE A 90 -8.93 12.78 -12.70
N VAL A 91 -8.59 13.61 -11.71
CA VAL A 91 -7.40 14.47 -11.73
C VAL A 91 -6.48 14.18 -10.54
N PRO A 92 -5.19 14.59 -10.58
CA PRO A 92 -4.26 14.38 -9.47
C PRO A 92 -4.78 14.83 -8.10
N ALA A 93 -5.57 15.91 -8.04
CA ALA A 93 -6.12 16.44 -6.80
C ALA A 93 -7.16 15.52 -6.14
N ASP A 94 -7.76 14.58 -6.88
CA ASP A 94 -8.69 13.60 -6.35
C ASP A 94 -7.97 12.50 -5.55
N PHE A 95 -6.64 12.45 -5.55
CA PHE A 95 -5.85 11.50 -4.78
C PHE A 95 -5.09 12.19 -3.63
N ALA A 96 -4.86 11.45 -2.56
CA ALA A 96 -3.86 11.74 -1.54
C ALA A 96 -2.96 10.52 -1.36
N ILE A 97 -1.75 10.75 -0.86
CA ILE A 97 -0.84 9.69 -0.46
C ILE A 97 -0.27 10.10 0.88
N ASP A 98 -0.54 9.30 1.90
CA ASP A 98 0.15 9.39 3.18
C ASP A 98 1.38 8.48 3.16
N ILE A 99 2.39 8.83 3.96
CA ILE A 99 3.63 8.04 4.08
C ILE A 99 3.78 7.57 5.52
N THR A 100 3.98 6.27 5.69
CA THR A 100 4.32 5.66 6.97
C THR A 100 5.77 5.22 6.95
N VAL A 101 6.60 5.77 7.86
CA VAL A 101 7.99 5.29 8.04
C VAL A 101 7.95 3.98 8.82
N LEU A 102 8.47 2.91 8.21
CA LEU A 102 8.53 1.57 8.79
C LEU A 102 9.85 1.34 9.55
N GLU A 103 10.97 1.80 8.97
CA GLU A 103 12.29 1.71 9.57
C GLU A 103 13.12 2.94 9.19
N LYS A 104 13.95 3.45 10.11
CA LYS A 104 14.92 4.53 9.84
C LYS A 104 16.26 4.20 10.49
N LYS A 105 17.32 4.14 9.70
CA LYS A 105 18.71 3.89 10.15
C LYS A 105 19.58 5.08 9.77
N CYS A 106 20.17 5.74 10.76
CA CYS A 106 20.96 6.96 10.57
C CYS A 106 22.45 6.72 10.82
N PHE A 107 23.29 7.34 9.99
CA PHE A 107 24.75 7.17 9.99
C PHE A 107 25.48 8.48 10.33
N GLY A 108 24.93 9.26 11.26
CA GLY A 108 25.47 10.55 11.66
C GLY A 108 25.32 11.59 10.56
N SER A 109 26.43 12.19 10.12
CA SER A 109 26.43 13.22 9.07
C SER A 109 26.22 12.67 7.66
N ALA A 110 26.21 11.35 7.48
CA ALA A 110 25.96 10.71 6.17
C ALA A 110 24.45 10.57 5.85
N GLY A 111 23.57 11.06 6.72
CA GLY A 111 22.12 10.97 6.51
C GLY A 111 21.49 9.69 7.08
N CYS A 112 20.29 9.39 6.62
CA CYS A 112 19.54 8.22 7.05
C CYS A 112 18.94 7.45 5.87
N SER A 113 19.01 6.12 5.96
CA SER A 113 18.25 5.20 5.13
C SER A 113 16.88 4.97 5.74
N VAL A 114 15.82 5.27 4.99
CA VAL A 114 14.42 5.16 5.44
C VAL A 114 13.68 4.13 4.61
N THR A 115 13.10 3.13 5.26
CA THR A 115 12.10 2.24 4.65
C THR A 115 10.71 2.76 5.00
N TYR A 116 9.87 2.96 4.00
CA TYR A 116 8.54 3.55 4.13
C TYR A 116 7.50 2.78 3.32
N ALA A 117 6.24 2.93 3.70
CA ALA A 117 5.08 2.49 2.93
C ALA A 117 4.23 3.70 2.54
N ILE A 118 3.60 3.64 1.38
CA ILE A 118 2.60 4.62 0.96
C ILE A 118 1.19 4.13 1.32
N ASP A 119 0.30 5.06 1.62
CA ASP A 119 -1.13 4.79 1.81
C ASP A 119 -1.95 5.71 0.88
N PRO A 120 -2.19 5.27 -0.37
CA PRO A 120 -2.95 6.05 -1.34
C PRO A 120 -4.45 6.02 -1.03
N SER A 121 -5.08 7.20 -1.07
CA SER A 121 -6.52 7.37 -0.89
C SER A 121 -7.15 8.18 -2.01
N PHE A 122 -8.40 7.87 -2.34
CA PHE A 122 -9.22 8.63 -3.27
C PHE A 122 -10.20 9.52 -2.49
N LYS A 123 -10.21 10.82 -2.81
CA LYS A 123 -11.00 11.87 -2.14
C LYS A 123 -12.36 12.11 -2.79
N GLY A 124 -12.58 11.58 -4.00
CA GLY A 124 -13.84 11.70 -4.73
C GLY A 124 -14.87 10.65 -4.33
N PHE A 125 -15.95 10.56 -5.10
CA PHE A 125 -16.97 9.52 -4.91
C PHE A 125 -16.52 8.21 -5.53
N VAL A 126 -16.60 7.11 -4.79
CA VAL A 126 -16.11 5.80 -5.25
C VAL A 126 -16.76 5.35 -6.56
N ASP A 127 -18.02 5.73 -6.81
CA ASP A 127 -18.76 5.49 -8.06
C ASP A 127 -18.07 6.10 -9.31
N ASP A 128 -17.27 7.15 -9.11
CA ASP A 128 -16.47 7.78 -10.16
C ASP A 128 -15.39 6.82 -10.69
N LEU A 129 -14.94 5.85 -9.88
CA LEU A 129 -13.91 4.87 -10.24
C LEU A 129 -14.49 3.57 -10.81
N GLU A 130 -15.77 3.26 -10.57
CA GLU A 130 -16.36 1.98 -10.96
C GLU A 130 -16.21 1.69 -12.46
N GLY A 131 -15.67 0.51 -12.79
CA GLY A 131 -15.48 0.07 -14.18
C GLY A 131 -14.39 0.83 -14.93
N ARG A 132 -13.56 1.63 -14.24
CA ARG A 132 -12.43 2.38 -14.81
C ARG A 132 -11.12 1.91 -14.18
N SER A 133 -10.05 2.05 -14.93
CA SER A 133 -8.70 1.72 -14.48
C SER A 133 -7.79 2.93 -14.65
N PHE A 134 -6.94 3.17 -13.66
CA PHE A 134 -6.02 4.31 -13.66
C PHE A 134 -4.63 3.90 -13.23
N LYS A 135 -3.63 4.54 -13.84
CA LYS A 135 -2.27 4.66 -13.32
C LYS A 135 -2.08 6.04 -12.73
N VAL A 136 -1.72 6.08 -11.45
CA VAL A 136 -1.48 7.32 -10.71
C VAL A 136 0.03 7.45 -10.48
N VAL A 137 0.61 8.55 -10.96
CA VAL A 137 2.04 8.86 -10.83
C VAL A 137 2.21 9.87 -9.71
N TYR A 138 3.20 9.64 -8.86
CA TYR A 138 3.52 10.50 -7.73
C TYR A 138 5.02 10.73 -7.60
N GLU A 139 5.37 11.75 -6.82
CA GLU A 139 6.73 12.13 -6.46
C GLU A 139 6.87 12.11 -4.94
N ILE A 140 7.88 11.43 -4.43
CA ILE A 140 8.30 11.46 -3.03
C ILE A 140 9.36 12.54 -2.87
N ILE A 141 9.13 13.46 -1.94
CA ILE A 141 9.98 14.61 -1.64
C ILE A 141 10.50 14.47 -0.22
N GLY A 142 11.75 14.88 0.02
CA GLY A 142 12.41 14.84 1.33
C GLY A 142 13.52 13.81 1.46
N GLY A 143 13.74 12.99 0.42
CA GLY A 143 14.97 12.23 0.23
C GLY A 143 16.14 13.08 -0.26
N ASP A 144 17.28 12.44 -0.52
CA ASP A 144 18.44 13.09 -1.14
C ASP A 144 18.08 13.67 -2.52
N ASP A 145 17.29 12.93 -3.30
CA ASP A 145 16.68 13.34 -4.56
C ASP A 145 15.18 12.99 -4.55
N PRO A 146 14.32 13.73 -5.28
CA PRO A 146 12.92 13.33 -5.47
C PRO A 146 12.81 11.99 -6.20
N GLU A 147 11.95 11.10 -5.71
CA GLU A 147 11.73 9.77 -6.28
C GLU A 147 10.34 9.68 -6.93
N ILE A 148 10.27 9.26 -8.19
CA ILE A 148 8.99 9.08 -8.90
C ILE A 148 8.50 7.64 -8.72
N GLY A 149 7.26 7.51 -8.25
CA GLY A 149 6.57 6.23 -8.12
C GLY A 149 5.22 6.21 -8.84
N ASN A 150 4.60 5.04 -8.87
CA ASN A 150 3.23 4.91 -9.37
C ASN A 150 2.46 3.82 -8.62
N PHE A 151 1.14 3.93 -8.64
CA PHE A 151 0.22 2.88 -8.22
C PHE A 151 -0.93 2.74 -9.21
N SER A 152 -1.60 1.59 -9.20
CA SER A 152 -2.74 1.31 -10.07
C SER A 152 -4.04 1.26 -9.28
N VAL A 153 -5.12 1.73 -9.90
CA VAL A 153 -6.48 1.69 -9.38
C VAL A 153 -7.36 0.98 -10.39
N ASP A 154 -8.00 -0.11 -10.00
CA ASP A 154 -8.94 -0.88 -10.84
C ASP A 154 -10.30 -0.93 -10.15
N GLY A 155 -11.20 -0.04 -10.55
CA GLY A 155 -12.43 0.22 -9.80
C GLY A 155 -12.10 0.71 -8.39
N THR A 156 -12.46 -0.09 -7.38
CA THR A 156 -12.19 0.21 -5.97
C THR A 156 -10.93 -0.46 -5.43
N ARG A 157 -10.21 -1.22 -6.27
CA ARG A 157 -9.02 -1.96 -5.86
C ARG A 157 -7.78 -1.13 -6.16
N VAL A 158 -6.97 -0.87 -5.15
CA VAL A 158 -5.69 -0.17 -5.29
C VAL A 158 -4.54 -1.18 -5.19
N ARG A 159 -3.54 -1.04 -6.06
CA ARG A 159 -2.34 -1.87 -6.10
C ARG A 159 -1.10 -1.00 -6.08
N TYR A 160 -0.24 -1.22 -5.09
CA TYR A 160 1.01 -0.50 -4.87
C TYR A 160 2.03 -1.39 -4.17
N ASP A 161 3.29 -0.98 -4.17
CA ASP A 161 4.36 -1.68 -3.47
C ASP A 161 4.22 -1.52 -1.96
N GLU A 162 4.36 -2.63 -1.22
CA GLU A 162 4.17 -2.64 0.24
C GLU A 162 5.20 -1.77 0.99
N SER A 163 6.42 -1.65 0.45
CA SER A 163 7.43 -0.77 1.00
C SER A 163 8.51 -0.40 -0.02
N SER A 164 9.06 0.80 0.14
CA SER A 164 10.19 1.33 -0.63
C SER A 164 11.27 1.86 0.32
N ARG A 165 12.46 2.13 -0.23
CA ARG A 165 13.59 2.66 0.53
C ARG A 165 14.14 3.90 -0.15
N ILE A 166 14.36 4.95 0.64
CA ILE A 166 14.96 6.22 0.20
C ILE A 166 16.01 6.67 1.22
N ASP A 167 17.08 7.27 0.74
CA ASP A 167 18.08 7.92 1.58
C ASP A 167 17.71 9.39 1.76
N THR A 168 17.99 9.92 2.95
CA THR A 168 17.62 11.28 3.37
C THR A 168 18.84 12.01 3.90
N PRO A 169 18.95 13.33 3.69
CA PRO A 169 20.17 14.08 4.01
C PRO A 169 20.39 14.22 5.52
N SER A 170 19.32 14.07 6.32
CA SER A 170 19.37 14.22 7.77
C SER A 170 18.26 13.44 8.48
N SER A 171 18.41 13.24 9.79
CA SER A 171 17.44 12.49 10.59
C SER A 171 16.07 13.16 10.73
N ASP A 172 16.05 14.48 10.66
CA ASP A 172 14.86 15.34 10.75
C ASP A 172 14.17 15.56 9.40
N ALA A 173 14.72 15.04 8.31
CA ALA A 173 14.05 15.04 7.01
C ALA A 173 12.68 14.35 7.09
N VAL A 174 11.68 14.98 6.48
CA VAL A 174 10.29 14.53 6.43
C VAL A 174 9.96 14.16 5.00
N LEU A 175 9.52 12.91 4.81
CA LEU A 175 9.04 12.45 3.51
C LEU A 175 7.60 12.94 3.29
N THR A 176 7.33 13.42 2.08
CA THR A 176 5.99 13.79 1.62
C THR A 176 5.75 13.23 0.22
N ALA A 177 4.51 12.91 -0.11
CA ALA A 177 4.13 12.42 -1.43
C ALA A 177 3.23 13.42 -2.13
N LYS A 178 3.48 13.65 -3.42
CA LYS A 178 2.68 14.52 -4.28
C LYS A 178 2.26 13.76 -5.52
N VAL A 179 0.95 13.67 -5.76
CA VAL A 179 0.43 13.12 -7.01
C VAL A 179 0.64 14.14 -8.13
N THR A 180 1.25 13.71 -9.22
CA THR A 180 1.64 14.56 -10.34
C THR A 180 0.83 14.28 -11.60
N GLN A 181 0.40 13.02 -11.79
CA GLN A 181 -0.34 12.63 -12.99
C GLN A 181 -1.34 11.51 -12.69
N VAL A 182 -2.45 11.52 -13.43
CA VAL A 182 -3.41 10.41 -13.50
C VAL A 182 -3.60 10.08 -14.97
N ILE A 183 -3.49 8.80 -15.30
CA ILE A 183 -3.64 8.26 -16.65
C ILE A 183 -4.74 7.21 -16.59
N GLU A 184 -5.79 7.37 -17.37
CA GLU A 184 -6.88 6.40 -17.48
C GLU A 184 -6.53 5.36 -18.56
N ASP A 185 -6.58 4.08 -18.20
CA ASP A 185 -6.41 2.99 -19.14
C ASP A 185 -7.75 2.78 -19.89
N SER A 186 -7.73 2.95 -21.22
CA SER A 186 -8.92 2.96 -22.09
C SER A 186 -9.40 1.58 -22.53
#